data_AF-A0ABD6B7B3-F1
#
_entry.id   AF-A0ABD6B7B3-F1
#
_cell.length_a   1.000
_cell.length_b   1.000
_cell.length_c   1.000
_cell.angle_alpha   90.00
_cell.angle_beta   90.00
_cell.angle_gamma   90.00
#
_symmetry.space_group_name_H-M   'P 1'
#
loop_
_entity.id
_entity.type
_entity.pdbx_description
1 polymer ?
#
loop_
_entity_poly.entity_id
_entity_poly.type
_entity_poly.pdbx_seq_one_letter_code
_entity_poly.pdbx_strand_id
1 'polypeptide(L)'
;MTLASLAADLRSEADRANERRLLVLSGPPDATRRAAVDAIEAADLPIPDCAAVSAAEEWPFEHVGPRQSRELLGRTQRAIVLDGHDECSPNAIGRTVGAVDGGGL
;
A
#
# COMPACT_ATOMS: atom_id res chain seq x y z
N MET A 1 5.19 1.19 20.75
CA MET A 1 4.89 1.54 19.35
C MET A 1 3.85 0.56 18.86
N THR A 2 2.71 1.06 18.38
CA THR A 2 1.67 0.24 17.77
C THR A 2 1.78 0.34 16.24
N LEU A 3 1.12 -0.56 15.51
CA LEU A 3 1.01 -0.46 14.06
C LEU A 3 0.40 0.90 13.65
N ALA A 4 -0.70 1.28 14.30
CA ALA A 4 -1.40 2.53 14.02
C ALA A 4 -0.49 3.76 14.23
N SER A 5 0.24 3.83 15.35
CA SER A 5 1.15 4.96 15.59
C SER A 5 2.29 4.98 14.56
N LEU A 6 2.82 3.82 14.18
CA LEU A 6 3.88 3.73 13.17
C LEU A 6 3.40 4.17 11.78
N ALA A 7 2.20 3.74 11.36
CA ALA A 7 1.63 4.14 10.07
C ALA A 7 1.37 5.65 10.00
N ALA A 8 0.81 6.23 11.06
CA ALA A 8 0.60 7.67 11.18
C ALA A 8 1.93 8.46 11.14
N ASP A 9 2.95 8.00 11.88
CA ASP A 9 4.27 8.63 11.91
C ASP A 9 4.94 8.59 10.53
N LEU A 10 4.91 7.42 9.85
CA LEU A 10 5.45 7.26 8.50
C LEU A 10 4.73 8.16 7.50
N ARG A 11 3.40 8.25 7.56
CA ARG A 11 2.62 9.13 6.68
C ARG A 11 2.95 10.60 6.92
N SER A 12 3.05 11.02 8.18
CA SER A 12 3.45 12.39 8.54
C SER A 12 4.86 12.70 8.02
N GLU A 13 5.79 11.74 8.11
CA GLU A 13 7.13 11.88 7.59
C GLU A 13 7.17 11.98 6.06
N ALA A 14 6.44 11.10 5.40
CA ALA A 14 6.28 11.09 3.95
C ALA A 14 5.77 12.46 3.47
N ASP A 15 4.70 12.98 4.09
CA ASP A 15 4.07 14.25 3.72
C ASP A 15 5.05 15.42 3.79
N ARG A 16 5.73 15.54 4.92
CA ARG A 16 6.64 16.64 5.22
C ARG A 16 7.85 16.65 4.29
N ALA A 17 8.34 15.47 3.91
CA ALA A 17 9.49 15.33 3.03
C ALA A 17 9.11 15.33 1.55
N ASN A 18 7.81 15.22 1.21
CA ASN A 18 7.33 14.92 -0.13
C ASN A 18 8.01 13.65 -0.71
N GLU A 19 8.21 12.65 0.16
CA GLU A 19 8.84 11.37 -0.16
C GLU A 19 7.84 10.23 0.04
N ARG A 20 8.17 9.04 -0.46
CA ARG A 20 7.40 7.82 -0.19
C ARG A 20 8.00 7.10 1.00
N ARG A 21 7.16 6.55 1.86
CA ARG A 21 7.60 5.64 2.93
C ARG A 21 7.09 4.24 2.64
N LEU A 22 7.76 3.25 3.21
CA LEU A 22 7.42 1.84 3.03
C LEU A 22 7.18 1.24 4.40
N LEU A 23 6.03 0.62 4.58
CA LEU A 23 5.71 -0.20 5.74
C LEU A 23 5.70 -1.67 5.32
N VAL A 24 6.57 -2.48 5.92
CA VAL A 24 6.63 -3.92 5.65
C VAL A 24 5.87 -4.67 6.75
N LEU A 25 4.86 -5.43 6.35
CA LEU A 25 4.10 -6.31 7.23
C LEU A 25 4.49 -7.76 6.99
N SER A 26 4.92 -8.46 8.03
CA SER A 26 5.35 -9.86 7.95
C SER A 26 4.59 -10.70 8.97
N GLY A 27 4.13 -11.86 8.53
CA GLY A 27 3.30 -12.76 9.33
C GLY A 27 2.33 -13.57 8.47
N PRO A 28 1.33 -14.21 9.09
CA PRO A 28 0.31 -14.96 8.36
C PRO A 28 -0.46 -14.06 7.36
N PRO A 29 -0.80 -14.55 6.16
CA PRO A 29 -1.41 -13.74 5.09
C PRO A 29 -2.61 -12.92 5.57
N ASP A 30 -3.61 -13.56 6.17
CA ASP A 30 -4.83 -12.88 6.60
C ASP A 30 -4.58 -11.85 7.69
N ALA A 31 -3.61 -12.10 8.58
CA ALA A 31 -3.24 -11.15 9.62
C ALA A 31 -2.57 -9.91 9.02
N THR A 32 -1.66 -10.10 8.06
CA THR A 32 -0.98 -8.99 7.39
C THR A 32 -1.91 -8.19 6.46
N ARG A 33 -2.90 -8.83 5.81
CA ARG A 33 -3.89 -8.12 4.99
C ARG A 33 -4.80 -7.23 5.84
N ARG A 34 -5.30 -7.74 6.97
CA ARG A 34 -6.05 -6.92 7.95
C ARG A 34 -5.19 -5.77 8.48
N ALA A 35 -3.95 -6.06 8.87
CA ALA A 35 -3.01 -5.04 9.32
C ALA A 35 -2.73 -3.97 8.26
N ALA A 36 -2.73 -4.31 6.96
CA ALA A 36 -2.58 -3.34 5.89
C ALA A 36 -3.77 -2.37 5.81
N VAL A 37 -5.00 -2.88 5.99
CA VAL A 37 -6.20 -2.04 6.10
C VAL A 37 -6.11 -1.13 7.32
N ASP A 38 -5.81 -1.69 8.49
CA ASP A 38 -5.66 -0.94 9.74
C ASP A 38 -4.58 0.17 9.62
N ALA A 39 -3.50 -0.09 8.89
CA ALA A 39 -2.44 0.88 8.65
C ALA A 39 -2.88 2.03 7.74
N ILE A 40 -3.64 1.76 6.68
CA ILE A 40 -4.19 2.80 5.80
C ILE A 40 -5.17 3.69 6.57
N GLU A 41 -6.06 3.08 7.37
CA GLU A 41 -7.00 3.83 8.21
C GLU A 41 -6.28 4.70 9.24
N ALA A 42 -5.25 4.16 9.91
CA ALA A 42 -4.46 4.89 10.89
C ALA A 42 -3.61 6.02 10.28
N ALA A 43 -3.24 5.89 9.00
CA ALA A 43 -2.54 6.92 8.25
C ALA A 43 -3.46 8.03 7.71
N ASP A 44 -4.78 7.97 7.98
CA ASP A 44 -5.78 8.93 7.51
C ASP A 44 -5.73 9.13 5.98
N LEU A 45 -5.55 8.01 5.26
CA LEU A 45 -5.50 7.99 3.80
C LEU A 45 -6.89 7.76 3.22
N PRO A 46 -7.34 8.56 2.24
CA PRO A 46 -8.63 8.34 1.60
C PRO A 46 -8.66 6.99 0.89
N ILE A 47 -9.62 6.13 1.27
CA ILE A 47 -9.84 4.81 0.64
C ILE A 47 -9.93 4.89 -0.90
N PRO A 48 -10.60 5.89 -1.52
CA PRO A 48 -10.66 6.01 -2.97
C PRO A 48 -9.31 6.23 -3.66
N ASP A 49 -8.30 6.71 -2.93
CA ASP A 49 -6.95 6.97 -3.45
C ASP A 49 -5.96 5.86 -3.04
N CYS A 50 -6.48 4.72 -2.59
CA CYS A 50 -5.70 3.55 -2.21
C CYS A 50 -5.96 2.38 -3.16
N ALA A 51 -4.96 1.53 -3.34
CA ALA A 51 -5.12 0.30 -4.12
C ALA A 51 -4.41 -0.90 -3.48
N ALA A 52 -4.91 -2.11 -3.72
CA ALA A 52 -4.26 -3.37 -3.43
C ALA A 52 -3.78 -4.01 -4.74
N VAL A 53 -2.51 -4.39 -4.78
CA VAL A 53 -1.98 -5.33 -5.76
C VAL A 53 -1.83 -6.68 -5.07
N SER A 54 -2.80 -7.58 -5.28
CA SER A 54 -2.88 -8.86 -4.58
C SER A 54 -3.58 -9.93 -5.42
N ALA A 55 -3.23 -11.19 -5.19
CA ALA A 55 -4.00 -12.32 -5.71
C ALA A 55 -5.33 -12.54 -4.93
N ALA A 56 -5.42 -12.04 -3.70
CA ALA A 56 -6.66 -12.06 -2.91
C ALA A 56 -7.57 -10.89 -3.32
N GLU A 57 -8.86 -11.15 -3.48
CA GLU A 57 -9.83 -10.20 -4.03
C GLU A 57 -10.55 -9.36 -2.94
N GLU A 58 -10.48 -9.77 -1.67
CA GLU A 58 -11.20 -9.14 -0.57
C GLU A 58 -10.43 -7.93 -0.01
N TRP A 59 -10.66 -6.75 -0.59
CA TRP A 59 -10.10 -5.47 -0.14
C TRP A 59 -11.16 -4.38 -0.05
N PRO A 60 -11.06 -3.43 0.91
CA PRO A 60 -12.02 -2.34 1.05
C PRO A 60 -11.78 -1.16 0.09
N PHE A 61 -10.68 -1.21 -0.69
CA PHE A 61 -10.30 -0.22 -1.70
C PHE A 61 -10.08 -0.92 -3.06
N GLU A 62 -9.70 -0.16 -4.09
CA GLU A 62 -9.48 -0.71 -5.42
C GLU A 62 -8.53 -1.91 -5.40
N HIS A 63 -8.92 -2.99 -6.07
CA HIS A 63 -8.12 -4.20 -6.18
C HIS A 63 -7.65 -4.42 -7.61
N VAL A 64 -6.38 -4.76 -7.75
CA VAL A 64 -5.72 -5.08 -9.02
C VAL A 64 -4.92 -6.37 -8.83
N GLY A 65 -5.07 -7.32 -9.75
CA GLY A 65 -4.24 -8.53 -9.74
C GLY A 65 -2.75 -8.23 -10.00
N PRO A 66 -1.80 -9.06 -9.54
CA PRO A 66 -0.36 -8.79 -9.70
C PRO A 66 0.07 -8.58 -11.16
N ARG A 67 -0.54 -9.33 -12.09
CA ARG A 67 -0.29 -9.25 -13.54
C ARG A 67 -0.89 -7.99 -14.18
N GLN A 68 -1.88 -7.40 -13.53
CA GLN A 68 -2.62 -6.21 -13.95
C GLN A 68 -2.06 -4.92 -13.35
N SER A 69 -1.05 -4.98 -12.48
CA SER A 69 -0.39 -3.82 -11.83
C SER A 69 0.00 -2.65 -12.75
N ARG A 70 0.13 -2.89 -14.06
CA ARG A 70 0.31 -1.83 -15.08
C ARG A 70 -0.87 -0.86 -15.20
N GLU A 71 -2.06 -1.26 -14.78
CA GLU A 71 -3.30 -0.46 -14.83
C GLU A 71 -3.26 0.72 -13.84
N LEU A 72 -2.34 0.67 -12.87
CA LEU A 72 -2.07 1.76 -11.94
C LEU A 72 -1.13 2.83 -12.55
N LEU A 73 -0.47 2.55 -13.66
CA LEU A 73 0.46 3.51 -14.27
C LEU A 73 -0.30 4.67 -14.92
N GLY A 74 0.20 5.88 -14.71
CA GLY A 74 -0.46 7.12 -15.16
C GLY A 74 -1.60 7.58 -14.25
N ARG A 75 -1.84 6.86 -13.15
CA ARG A 75 -2.71 7.27 -12.05
C ARG A 75 -1.84 7.56 -10.83
N THR A 76 -2.35 8.42 -9.97
CA THR A 76 -1.70 8.81 -8.72
C THR A 76 -2.45 8.18 -7.56
N GLN A 77 -1.75 7.37 -6.77
CA GLN A 77 -2.30 6.74 -5.56
C GLN A 77 -1.62 7.33 -4.33
N ARG A 78 -2.38 7.48 -3.24
CA ARG A 78 -1.88 7.91 -1.94
C ARG A 78 -1.26 6.76 -1.15
N ALA A 79 -1.74 5.54 -1.35
CA ALA A 79 -1.06 4.33 -0.90
C ALA A 79 -1.34 3.12 -1.77
N ILE A 80 -0.38 2.19 -1.80
CA ILE A 80 -0.57 0.90 -2.47
C ILE A 80 -0.12 -0.24 -1.56
N VAL A 81 -1.03 -1.16 -1.25
CA VAL A 81 -0.68 -2.44 -0.62
C VAL A 81 -0.18 -3.39 -1.70
N LEU A 82 1.06 -3.83 -1.59
CA LEU A 82 1.61 -4.90 -2.43
C LEU A 82 1.64 -6.21 -1.63
N ASP A 83 0.71 -7.13 -1.92
CA ASP A 83 0.65 -8.45 -1.31
C ASP A 83 1.61 -9.42 -2.01
N GLY A 84 2.74 -9.68 -1.36
CA GLY A 84 3.79 -10.58 -1.86
C GLY A 84 3.68 -12.03 -1.37
N HIS A 85 2.58 -12.44 -0.73
CA HIS A 85 2.46 -13.80 -0.16
C HIS A 85 2.35 -14.89 -1.22
N ASP A 86 1.69 -14.62 -2.34
CA ASP A 86 1.56 -15.56 -3.45
C ASP A 86 2.74 -15.44 -4.44
N GLU A 87 3.00 -14.21 -4.91
CA GLU A 87 4.12 -13.89 -5.79
C GLU A 87 4.71 -12.52 -5.44
N CYS A 88 6.04 -12.44 -5.28
CA CYS A 88 6.76 -11.18 -5.06
C CYS A 88 7.52 -10.77 -6.33
N SER A 89 6.82 -10.15 -7.29
CA SER A 89 7.38 -9.78 -8.59
C SER A 89 8.14 -8.44 -8.52
N PRO A 90 9.41 -8.36 -8.97
CA PRO A 90 10.14 -7.10 -9.08
C PRO A 90 9.43 -6.04 -9.93
N ASN A 91 8.73 -6.48 -10.98
CA ASN A 91 7.97 -5.58 -11.84
C ASN A 91 6.75 -4.99 -11.10
N ALA A 92 6.08 -5.77 -10.26
CA ALA A 92 4.98 -5.26 -9.45
C ALA A 92 5.49 -4.24 -8.42
N ILE A 93 6.63 -4.52 -7.77
CA ILE A 93 7.29 -3.56 -6.86
C ILE A 93 7.61 -2.25 -7.60
N GLY A 94 8.30 -2.31 -8.74
CA GLY A 94 8.69 -1.12 -9.48
C GLY A 94 7.49 -0.27 -9.94
N ARG A 95 6.41 -0.92 -10.41
CA ARG A 95 5.20 -0.23 -10.87
C ARG A 95 4.42 0.40 -9.72
N THR A 96 4.27 -0.30 -8.61
CA THR A 96 3.56 0.22 -7.42
C THR A 96 4.29 1.43 -6.84
N VAL A 97 5.60 1.33 -6.61
CA VAL A 97 6.41 2.46 -6.11
C VAL A 97 6.35 3.68 -7.04
N GLY A 98 6.25 3.46 -8.36
CA GLY A 98 6.12 4.52 -9.35
C GLY A 98 4.74 5.18 -9.43
N ALA A 99 3.69 4.52 -8.92
CA ALA A 99 2.31 5.01 -8.92
C ALA A 99 1.90 5.66 -7.58
N VAL A 100 2.69 5.48 -6.52
CA VAL A 100 2.50 6.20 -5.25
C VAL A 100 3.08 7.61 -5.34
N ASP A 101 2.29 8.60 -4.96
CA ASP A 101 2.69 10.01 -4.93
C ASP A 101 3.74 10.32 -3.87
N GLY A 102 4.39 11.48 -4.02
CA GLY A 102 5.10 12.12 -2.92
C GLY A 102 4.19 12.30 -1.71
N GLY A 103 4.66 11.92 -0.53
CA GLY A 103 3.87 11.83 0.68
C GLY A 103 3.10 10.51 0.87
N GLY A 104 3.10 9.60 -0.10
CA GLY A 104 2.37 8.35 0.02
C GLY A 104 3.06 7.25 0.84
N LEU A 105 2.35 6.13 0.98
CA LEU A 105 2.73 4.94 1.74
C LEU A 105 2.70 3.65 0.90
#